data_AF-A0A077PA12-F1
#
_entry.id   AF-A0A077PA12-F1
#
_cell.length_a   1.000
_cell.length_b   1.000
_cell.length_c   1.000
_cell.angle_alpha   90.00
_cell.angle_beta   90.00
_cell.angle_gamma   90.00
#
_symmetry.space_group_name_H-M   'P 1'
#
loop_
_entity.id
_entity.type
_entity.pdbx_description
1 polymer ?
#
loop_
_entity_poly.entity_id
_entity_poly.type
_entity_poly.pdbx_seq_one_letter_code
_entity_poly.pdbx_strand_id
1 'polypeptide(L)'
;MRGLAKRLRTPVIALSQLSRDVDKRPLNQRRPVAADLRDSGSLEQDADHIIFTYRDAVYNPMSPAANYAEIILEKNRHGQTGTVYQEFKNGHYLPTDQIVAAEVCRMQQNASAKQKENRYANKAF
;
A
#
# COMPACT_ATOMS: atom_id res chain seq x y z
N MET A 1 -23.39 4.04 0.47
CA MET A 1 -23.06 2.63 0.82
C MET A 1 -23.22 2.34 2.31
N ARG A 2 -22.78 3.23 3.20
CA ARG A 2 -22.86 3.06 4.66
C ARG A 2 -24.26 2.75 5.23
N GLY A 3 -25.31 3.32 4.62
CA GLY A 3 -26.70 3.07 5.03
C GLY A 3 -27.17 1.62 4.82
N LEU A 4 -26.65 0.92 3.81
CA LEU A 4 -27.01 -0.46 3.53
C LEU A 4 -26.37 -1.42 4.56
N ALA A 5 -25.08 -1.26 4.84
CA ALA A 5 -24.36 -2.03 5.84
C ALA A 5 -25.00 -1.91 7.23
N LYS A 6 -25.35 -0.68 7.64
CA LYS A 6 -26.00 -0.42 8.93
C LYS A 6 -27.39 -1.07 9.03
N ARG A 7 -28.17 -1.06 7.94
CA ARG A 7 -29.50 -1.68 7.92
C ARG A 7 -29.46 -3.20 7.95
N LEU A 8 -28.51 -3.81 7.23
CA LEU A 8 -28.39 -5.26 7.10
C LEU A 8 -27.53 -5.91 8.20
N ARG A 9 -26.89 -5.12 9.07
CA ARG A 9 -25.94 -5.59 10.11
C ARG A 9 -24.89 -6.57 9.56
N THR A 10 -24.49 -6.38 8.32
CA THR A 10 -23.59 -7.27 7.59
C THR A 10 -22.40 -6.46 7.08
N PRO A 11 -21.15 -6.94 7.25
CA PRO A 11 -19.98 -6.27 6.68
C PRO A 11 -20.11 -6.15 5.16
N VAL A 12 -19.91 -4.94 4.63
CA VAL A 12 -19.92 -4.68 3.20
C VAL A 12 -18.50 -4.35 2.76
N ILE A 13 -17.98 -5.14 1.83
CA ILE A 13 -16.68 -4.91 1.20
C ILE A 13 -16.94 -4.41 -0.21
N ALA A 14 -16.37 -3.25 -0.55
CA ALA A 14 -16.41 -2.70 -1.89
C ALA A 14 -14.98 -2.63 -2.44
N LEU A 15 -14.78 -3.14 -3.65
CA LEU A 15 -13.52 -2.98 -4.38
C LEU A 15 -13.58 -1.67 -5.14
N SER A 16 -12.54 -0.85 -5.00
CA SER A 16 -12.37 0.36 -5.81
C SER A 16 -11.07 0.28 -6.59
N GLN A 17 -11.11 0.73 -7.84
CA GLN A 17 -9.89 0.96 -8.61
C GLN A 17 -9.24 2.27 -8.14
N LEU A 18 -7.92 2.32 -8.21
CA LEU A 18 -7.14 3.53 -7.93
C LEU A 18 -7.01 4.38 -9.19
N SER A 19 -6.81 5.69 -9.04
CA SER A 19 -6.41 6.55 -10.16
C SER A 19 -5.12 6.03 -10.81
N ARG A 20 -5.05 6.12 -12.15
CA ARG A 20 -3.84 5.78 -12.94
C ARG A 20 -2.65 6.70 -12.63
N ASP A 21 -2.88 7.80 -11.93
CA ASP A 21 -1.83 8.73 -11.53
C ASP A 21 -0.86 8.11 -10.51
N VAL A 22 -1.26 7.03 -9.82
CA VAL A 22 -0.35 6.22 -9.00
C VAL A 22 0.86 5.73 -9.79
N ASP A 23 0.66 5.28 -11.03
CA ASP A 23 1.71 4.69 -11.85
C ASP A 23 2.62 5.75 -12.48
N LYS A 24 2.16 7.00 -12.58
CA LYS A 24 2.96 8.13 -13.07
C LYS A 24 3.95 8.63 -12.03
N ARG A 25 3.76 8.29 -10.74
CA ARG A 25 4.67 8.69 -9.67
C ARG A 25 6.05 8.01 -9.81
N PRO A 26 7.11 8.64 -9.27
CA PRO A 26 8.41 7.99 -9.11
C PRO A 26 8.27 6.63 -8.43
N LEU A 27 9.14 5.67 -8.79
CA LEU A 27 9.06 4.28 -8.35
C LEU A 27 8.87 4.12 -6.82
N ASN A 28 9.58 4.93 -6.04
CA ASN A 28 9.53 4.95 -4.57
C ASN A 28 8.28 5.61 -3.97
N GLN A 29 7.42 6.20 -4.80
CA GLN A 29 6.20 6.90 -4.40
C GLN A 29 4.95 6.24 -4.98
N ARG A 30 5.05 5.05 -5.57
CA ARG A 30 3.89 4.33 -6.14
C ARG A 30 3.05 3.58 -5.10
N ARG A 31 3.42 3.69 -3.82
CA ARG A 31 2.60 3.19 -2.72
C ARG A 31 1.27 3.97 -2.69
N PRO A 32 0.12 3.28 -2.72
CA PRO A 32 -1.18 3.94 -2.67
C PRO A 32 -1.38 4.75 -1.39
N VAL A 33 -2.11 5.85 -1.51
CA VAL A 33 -2.52 6.76 -0.44
C VAL A 33 -3.99 7.11 -0.61
N ALA A 34 -4.64 7.64 0.44
CA ALA A 34 -6.05 8.01 0.38
C ALA A 34 -6.42 8.90 -0.83
N ALA A 35 -5.53 9.82 -1.25
CA ALA A 35 -5.74 10.69 -2.41
C ALA A 35 -5.91 9.94 -3.74
N ASP A 36 -5.47 8.67 -3.84
CA ASP A 36 -5.66 7.86 -5.04
C ASP A 36 -7.10 7.36 -5.21
N LEU A 37 -7.93 7.48 -4.17
CA LEU A 37 -9.37 7.20 -4.19
C LEU A 37 -10.21 8.42 -4.59
N ARG A 38 -9.58 9.56 -4.92
CA ARG A 38 -10.28 10.84 -5.11
C ARG A 38 -11.35 10.82 -6.20
N ASP A 39 -11.18 10.02 -7.26
CA ASP A 39 -12.19 9.83 -8.31
C ASP A 39 -13.42 9.02 -7.82
N SER A 40 -13.30 8.39 -6.65
CA SER A 40 -14.36 7.62 -5.98
C SER A 40 -15.20 8.46 -4.99
N GLY A 41 -14.89 9.77 -4.85
CA GLY A 41 -15.67 10.81 -4.17
C GLY A 41 -16.18 10.44 -2.76
N SER A 42 -17.33 9.80 -2.71
CA SER A 42 -18.03 9.44 -1.46
C SER A 42 -17.39 8.29 -0.68
N LEU A 43 -16.63 7.40 -1.35
CA LEU A 43 -16.06 6.20 -0.72
C LEU A 43 -15.03 6.53 0.36
N GLU A 44 -14.14 7.50 0.11
CA GLU A 44 -13.12 7.90 1.08
C GLU A 44 -13.77 8.39 2.39
N GLN A 45 -14.86 9.15 2.29
CA GLN A 45 -15.54 9.71 3.45
C GLN A 45 -16.40 8.65 4.17
N ASP A 46 -17.17 7.85 3.42
CA ASP A 46 -18.12 6.89 3.95
C ASP A 46 -17.47 5.64 4.56
N ALA A 47 -16.30 5.23 4.06
CA ALA A 47 -15.64 4.02 4.51
C ALA A 47 -15.24 4.11 6.00
N ASP A 48 -15.55 3.05 6.75
CA ASP A 48 -15.07 2.86 8.12
C ASP A 48 -13.61 2.35 8.11
N HIS A 49 -13.25 1.54 7.10
CA HIS A 49 -11.89 1.07 6.85
C HIS A 49 -11.51 1.26 5.38
N ILE A 50 -10.27 1.69 5.12
CA ILE A 50 -9.68 1.72 3.77
C ILE A 50 -8.44 0.85 3.81
N ILE A 51 -8.42 -0.16 2.94
CA ILE A 51 -7.34 -1.14 2.85
C ILE A 51 -6.79 -1.11 1.43
N PHE A 52 -5.49 -0.84 1.29
CA PHE A 52 -4.78 -0.98 0.02
C PHE A 52 -3.94 -2.25 0.00
N THR A 53 -3.73 -2.77 -1.19
CA THR A 53 -2.77 -3.85 -1.44
C THR A 53 -1.63 -3.28 -2.29
N TYR A 54 -0.39 -3.45 -1.84
CA TYR A 54 0.79 -3.00 -2.58
C TYR A 54 1.83 -4.10 -2.69
N ARG A 55 2.50 -4.17 -3.84
CA ARG A 55 3.61 -5.08 -4.09
C ARG A 55 4.71 -4.34 -4.84
N ASP A 56 5.88 -4.21 -4.21
CA ASP A 56 7.02 -3.54 -4.83
C ASP A 56 7.50 -4.26 -6.10
N ALA A 57 7.42 -5.60 -6.10
CA ALA A 57 7.79 -6.47 -7.23
C ALA A 57 7.12 -6.10 -8.56
N VAL A 58 5.90 -5.53 -8.50
CA VAL A 58 5.12 -5.13 -9.68
C VAL A 58 5.83 -4.01 -10.45
N TYR A 59 6.54 -3.15 -9.73
CA TYR A 59 7.22 -2.00 -10.30
C TYR A 59 8.75 -2.16 -10.32
N ASN A 60 9.31 -2.96 -9.42
CA ASN A 60 10.73 -3.27 -9.29
C ASN A 60 10.97 -4.78 -9.30
N PRO A 61 11.31 -5.38 -10.46
CA PRO A 61 11.54 -6.83 -10.58
C PRO A 61 12.66 -7.37 -9.69
N MET A 62 13.63 -6.52 -9.32
CA MET A 62 14.78 -6.88 -8.48
C MET A 62 14.58 -6.51 -7.02
N SER A 63 13.33 -6.25 -6.60
CA SER A 63 13.03 -5.88 -5.22
C SER A 63 13.42 -7.01 -4.26
N PRO A 64 14.20 -6.72 -3.19
CA PRO A 64 14.45 -7.70 -2.13
C PRO A 64 13.16 -8.05 -1.38
N ALA A 65 12.12 -7.23 -1.47
CA ALA A 65 10.79 -7.48 -0.94
C ALA A 65 9.84 -8.14 -1.96
N ALA A 66 10.36 -8.73 -3.05
CA ALA A 66 9.51 -9.21 -4.15
C ALA A 66 8.47 -10.28 -3.76
N ASN A 67 8.80 -11.08 -2.73
CA ASN A 67 7.94 -12.13 -2.20
C ASN A 67 6.84 -11.61 -1.27
N TYR A 68 6.88 -10.33 -0.88
CA TYR A 68 5.93 -9.77 0.07
C TYR A 68 4.90 -8.88 -0.60
N ALA A 69 3.69 -8.91 -0.05
CA ALA A 69 2.64 -7.95 -0.31
C ALA A 69 2.30 -7.19 0.98
N GLU A 70 2.16 -5.88 0.86
CA GLU A 70 1.70 -5.00 1.92
C GLU A 70 0.18 -4.90 1.87
N ILE A 71 -0.47 -5.18 2.99
CA ILE A 71 -1.87 -4.90 3.27
C ILE A 71 -1.91 -3.65 4.15
N ILE A 72 -2.22 -2.52 3.54
CA ILE A 72 -2.08 -1.19 4.14
C ILE A 72 -3.43 -0.73 4.63
N LEU A 73 -3.62 -0.69 5.95
CA LEU A 73 -4.80 -0.11 6.58
C LEU A 73 -4.62 1.40 6.68
N GLU A 74 -4.98 2.11 5.61
CA GLU A 74 -4.83 3.57 5.48
C GLU A 74 -5.81 4.32 6.38
N LYS A 75 -7.05 3.84 6.48
CA LYS A 75 -8.08 4.44 7.33
C LYS A 75 -8.66 3.38 8.24
N ASN A 76 -8.76 3.72 9.52
CA ASN A 76 -9.45 2.91 10.52
C ASN A 76 -10.22 3.83 11.46
N ARG A 77 -11.55 3.87 11.37
CA ARG A 77 -12.38 4.68 12.29
C ARG A 77 -12.43 4.13 13.72
N HIS A 78 -12.01 2.88 13.93
CA HIS A 78 -12.17 2.15 15.19
C HIS A 78 -10.84 1.74 15.83
N GLY A 79 -9.72 2.35 15.42
CA GLY A 79 -8.42 2.01 15.98
C GLY A 79 -7.24 2.57 15.19
N GLN A 80 -6.07 1.97 15.41
CA GLN A 80 -4.84 2.38 14.75
C GLN A 80 -4.81 1.94 13.28
N THR A 81 -4.10 2.71 12.48
CA THR A 81 -3.68 2.36 11.12
C THR A 81 -2.38 1.57 11.17
N GLY A 82 -2.03 0.91 10.08
CA GLY A 82 -0.84 0.09 10.05
C GLY A 82 -0.70 -0.69 8.76
N THR A 83 0.43 -1.38 8.61
CA THR A 83 0.68 -2.26 7.47
C THR A 83 0.92 -3.66 7.97
N VAL A 84 0.18 -4.61 7.42
CA VAL A 84 0.37 -6.04 7.64
C VAL A 84 1.03 -6.62 6.40
N TYR A 85 1.97 -7.53 6.59
CA TYR A 85 2.71 -8.16 5.49
C TYR A 85 2.19 -9.58 5.26
N GLN A 86 2.17 -9.99 4.00
CA GLN A 86 1.80 -11.34 3.58
C GLN A 86 2.83 -11.82 2.56
N GLU A 87 3.17 -13.10 2.55
CA GLU A 87 3.90 -13.67 1.42
C GLU A 87 2.94 -13.77 0.22
N PHE A 88 3.42 -13.43 -0.97
CA PHE A 88 2.65 -13.52 -2.21
C PHE A 88 3.29 -14.51 -3.15
N LYS A 89 2.62 -15.65 -3.33
CA LYS A 89 3.12 -16.76 -4.16
C LYS A 89 2.01 -17.29 -5.05
N ASN A 90 2.27 -17.36 -6.35
CA ASN A 90 1.33 -17.89 -7.36
C ASN A 90 -0.07 -17.25 -7.32
N GLY A 91 -0.18 -15.95 -6.99
CA GLY A 91 -1.48 -15.27 -6.89
C GLY A 91 -2.16 -15.35 -5.52
N HIS A 92 -1.55 -16.04 -4.55
CA HIS A 92 -2.11 -16.26 -3.22
C HIS A 92 -1.36 -15.47 -2.15
N TYR A 93 -2.11 -14.94 -1.18
CA TYR A 93 -1.58 -14.39 0.07
C TYR A 93 -1.40 -15.51 1.08
N LEU A 94 -0.20 -15.62 1.64
CA LEU A 94 0.17 -16.64 2.61
C LEU A 94 0.66 -15.97 3.92
N PRO A 95 0.40 -16.60 5.08
CA PRO A 95 0.92 -16.11 6.35
C PRO A 95 2.44 -16.01 6.34
N THR A 96 2.97 -14.96 6.96
CA THR A 96 4.41 -14.74 7.10
C THR A 96 4.74 -14.14 8.46
N ASP A 97 5.98 -14.29 8.90
CA ASP A 97 6.52 -13.56 10.05
C ASP A 97 6.49 -12.04 9.76
N GLN A 98 5.82 -11.29 10.62
CA GLN A 98 5.63 -9.85 10.44
C GLN A 98 6.89 -9.04 10.72
N ILE A 99 7.76 -9.50 11.61
CA ILE A 99 9.00 -8.79 11.97
C ILE A 99 9.96 -8.89 10.79
N VAL A 100 10.18 -10.11 10.28
CA VAL A 100 11.06 -10.35 9.14
C VAL A 100 10.55 -9.63 7.90
N ALA A 101 9.26 -9.75 7.59
CA ALA A 101 8.69 -9.11 6.41
C ALA A 101 8.75 -7.57 6.51
N ALA A 102 8.44 -7.01 7.68
CA ALA A 102 8.54 -5.57 7.92
C ALA A 102 9.98 -5.06 7.77
N GLU A 103 10.97 -5.80 8.26
CA GLU A 103 12.37 -5.45 8.13
C GLU A 103 12.81 -5.39 6.66
N VAL A 104 12.51 -6.43 5.87
CA VAL A 104 12.85 -6.49 4.44
C VAL A 104 12.17 -5.37 3.65
N CYS A 105 10.86 -5.17 3.86
CA CYS A 105 10.11 -4.09 3.21
C CYS A 105 10.64 -2.70 3.59
N ARG A 106 11.00 -2.48 4.85
CA ARG A 106 11.57 -1.20 5.34
C ARG A 106 12.96 -0.94 4.79
N MET A 107 13.83 -1.96 4.75
CA MET A 107 15.16 -1.86 4.16
C MET A 107 15.08 -1.42 2.70
N GLN A 108 14.13 -1.97 1.93
CA GLN A 108 13.89 -1.61 0.54
C GLN A 108 13.45 -0.15 0.36
N GLN A 109 12.51 0.32 1.20
CA GLN A 109 12.05 1.71 1.19
C GLN A 109 13.21 2.68 1.51
N ASN A 110 14.05 2.34 2.49
CA ASN A 110 15.21 3.14 2.87
C ASN A 110 16.32 3.16 1.81
N ALA A 111 16.59 2.02 1.16
CA ALA A 111 17.56 1.93 0.06
C ALA A 111 17.16 2.81 -1.12
N SER A 112 15.86 2.83 -1.44
CA SER A 112 15.28 3.66 -2.49
C SER A 112 15.41 5.16 -2.18
N ALA A 113 15.36 5.55 -0.91
CA ALA A 113 15.56 6.93 -0.47
C ALA A 113 17.05 7.36 -0.54
N LYS A 114 17.97 6.51 -0.06
CA LYS A 114 19.43 6.80 -0.02
C LYS A 114 20.09 6.89 -1.39
N GLN A 115 19.64 6.12 -2.39
CA GLN A 115 20.17 6.20 -3.76
C GLN A 115 20.05 7.60 -4.37
N LYS A 116 19.08 8.42 -3.91
CA LYS A 116 18.89 9.78 -4.39
C LYS A 116 19.87 10.77 -3.74
N GLU A 117 20.13 10.63 -2.44
CA GLU A 117 20.99 11.52 -1.65
C GLU A 117 22.42 11.55 -2.22
N ASN A 118 22.98 10.37 -2.52
CA ASN A 118 24.29 10.26 -3.16
C ASN A 118 24.32 10.81 -4.60
N ARG A 119 23.18 10.80 -5.30
CA ARG A 119 23.07 11.34 -6.67
C ARG A 119 23.09 12.87 -6.71
N TYR A 120 22.62 13.53 -5.65
CA TYR A 120 22.71 14.99 -5.51
C TYR A 120 24.07 15.42 -4.94
N ALA A 121 24.67 14.62 -4.05
CA ALA A 121 26.03 14.86 -3.56
C ALA A 121 27.09 14.77 -4.67
N ASN A 122 26.94 13.82 -5.61
CA ASN A 122 27.85 13.66 -6.74
C ASN A 122 27.55 14.58 -7.95
N LYS A 123 26.57 15.50 -7.84
CA LYS A 123 26.23 16.45 -8.91
C LYS A 123 26.66 17.89 -8.60
N ALA A 124 27.32 18.11 -7.47
CA ALA A 124 28.03 19.34 -7.19
C ALA A 124 29.47 19.15 -7.67
N PHE A 125 29.77 19.60 -8.89
CA PHE A 125 31.02 20.16 -9.43
C PHE A 125 30.86 20.28 -10.95
#